data_AF-A0A3D8RCN6-F1
#
_entry.id   AF-A0A3D8RCN6-F1
#
_cell.length_a   1.000
_cell.length_b   1.000
_cell.length_c   1.000
_cell.angle_alpha   90.00
_cell.angle_beta   90.00
_cell.angle_gamma   90.00
#
_symmetry.space_group_name_H-M   'P 1'
#
loop_
_entity.id
_entity.type
_entity.pdbx_description
1 polymer ?
#
loop_
_entity_poly.entity_id
_entity_poly.type
_entity_poly.pdbx_seq_one_letter_code
_entity_poly.pdbx_strand_id
1 'polypeptide(L)'
;MQESSVTIAKEESTTSDLLAQIKLLSWIPAQQRSLLVHFIQHALQASTCSIAAQRRFNELIIPRALQSPSLLKSILVWSVGHKIAQCDRSEDRATLETMYRDLVQSSLQSLQMEIRDTQRMNKVALIAASLMLCLQKLCQERLESRAWRVHLDGARGIISTADSSNYNDPDDLELLRMLNRWYEAIEALAALTARGTSEVQTAFTQSSSPMLASEAEYIDEYFGYAPKINVFLCKIGAAARWLRIRSHATGQPDRLFLEDFNVGVDTLEASVLSTMSRSRSSPPCFYPRARERLSPCEIEDFVLCNQAFQHMALIHLRRRLRNLPPTAGAVQDSVKEILQCGISMTYTTRPSPWVAMTAPLFTAGCAAASADKNTVRGLLQTLFSCTQSESISRALTILERFWTDDQGLDYYDWEMLPGSSLRTFQPEFLTYNMIANQEIDFIPY
;
A
#
# COMPACT_ATOMS: atom_id res chain seq x y z
N MET A 1 -13.83 -20.06 24.70
CA MET A 1 -12.90 -21.10 24.20
C MET A 1 -13.56 -22.07 23.23
N GLN A 2 -14.74 -22.65 23.52
CA GLN A 2 -15.40 -23.57 22.57
C GLN A 2 -15.85 -22.94 21.24
N GLU A 3 -16.37 -21.70 21.25
CA GLU A 3 -16.78 -21.02 20.01
C GLU A 3 -15.61 -20.64 19.10
N SER A 4 -14.46 -20.20 19.63
CA SER A 4 -13.30 -19.88 18.78
C SER A 4 -12.71 -21.14 18.15
N SER A 5 -12.70 -22.28 18.85
CA SER A 5 -12.22 -23.57 18.29
C SER A 5 -13.15 -24.11 17.20
N VAL A 6 -14.47 -23.94 17.32
CA VAL A 6 -15.45 -24.35 16.29
C VAL A 6 -15.35 -23.46 15.05
N THR A 7 -15.14 -22.15 15.24
CA THR A 7 -14.91 -21.22 14.14
C THR A 7 -13.60 -21.56 13.43
N ILE A 8 -12.48 -21.73 14.14
CA ILE A 8 -11.18 -22.12 13.54
C ILE A 8 -11.27 -23.43 12.74
N ALA A 9 -11.98 -24.45 13.24
CA ALA A 9 -12.14 -25.73 12.53
C ALA A 9 -12.98 -25.60 11.24
N LYS A 10 -14.05 -24.79 11.27
CA LYS A 10 -14.87 -24.50 10.07
C LYS A 10 -14.09 -23.69 9.04
N GLU A 11 -13.18 -22.84 9.51
CA GLU A 11 -12.35 -21.96 8.71
C GLU A 11 -11.20 -22.66 7.97
N GLU A 12 -10.60 -23.69 8.57
CA GLU A 12 -9.62 -24.55 7.89
C GLU A 12 -10.28 -25.42 6.81
N SER A 13 -11.54 -25.83 7.03
CA SER A 13 -12.33 -26.61 6.06
C SER A 13 -12.55 -25.86 4.74
N THR A 14 -12.94 -24.59 4.78
CA THR A 14 -13.27 -23.82 3.56
C THR A 14 -12.06 -23.57 2.66
N THR A 15 -10.90 -23.31 3.23
CA THR A 15 -9.66 -23.11 2.47
C THR A 15 -9.18 -24.43 1.87
N SER A 16 -9.31 -25.53 2.61
CA SER A 16 -9.00 -26.88 2.12
C SER A 16 -9.87 -27.26 0.91
N ASP A 17 -11.16 -26.94 0.95
CA ASP A 17 -12.09 -27.20 -0.16
C ASP A 17 -11.72 -26.43 -1.43
N LEU A 18 -11.39 -25.14 -1.30
CA LEU A 18 -10.95 -24.31 -2.44
C LEU A 18 -9.68 -24.86 -3.07
N LEU A 19 -8.71 -25.29 -2.27
CA LEU A 19 -7.46 -25.88 -2.75
C LEU A 19 -7.68 -27.22 -3.44
N ALA A 20 -8.62 -28.03 -2.95
CA ALA A 20 -9.01 -29.28 -3.61
C ALA A 20 -9.64 -29.00 -4.98
N GLN A 21 -10.52 -27.99 -5.08
CA GLN A 21 -11.15 -27.61 -6.35
C GLN A 21 -10.13 -27.12 -7.38
N ILE A 22 -9.13 -26.32 -6.98
CA ILE A 22 -8.10 -25.82 -7.91
C ILE A 22 -7.30 -26.96 -8.53
N LYS A 23 -7.00 -28.02 -7.76
CA LYS A 23 -6.29 -29.20 -8.28
C LYS A 23 -7.06 -29.92 -9.39
N LEU A 24 -8.39 -29.78 -9.42
CA LEU A 24 -9.26 -30.39 -10.42
C LEU A 24 -9.38 -29.58 -11.72
N LEU A 25 -8.86 -28.35 -11.78
CA LEU A 25 -8.92 -27.48 -12.96
C LEU A 25 -7.90 -27.90 -14.02
N SER A 26 -8.17 -29.02 -14.69
CA SER A 26 -7.27 -29.63 -15.69
C SER A 26 -6.90 -28.70 -16.85
N TRP A 27 -7.78 -27.74 -17.18
CA TRP A 27 -7.59 -26.73 -18.23
C TRP A 27 -6.55 -25.66 -17.89
N ILE A 28 -6.19 -25.48 -16.61
CA ILE A 28 -5.08 -24.62 -16.19
C ILE A 28 -3.79 -25.46 -16.18
N PRO A 29 -2.70 -25.03 -16.84
CA PRO A 29 -1.42 -25.73 -16.79
C PRO A 29 -0.96 -26.02 -15.36
N ALA A 30 -0.35 -27.19 -15.12
CA ALA A 30 0.02 -27.65 -13.77
C ALA A 30 0.91 -26.64 -13.01
N GLN A 31 1.83 -25.99 -13.71
CA GLN A 31 2.70 -24.96 -13.13
C GLN A 31 1.90 -23.73 -12.66
N GLN A 32 0.91 -23.29 -13.45
CA GLN A 32 0.03 -22.18 -13.08
C GLN A 32 -0.91 -22.56 -11.93
N ARG A 33 -1.39 -23.80 -11.87
CA ARG A 33 -2.13 -24.30 -10.69
C ARG A 33 -1.29 -24.26 -9.42
N SER A 34 -0.02 -24.66 -9.50
CA SER A 34 0.91 -24.60 -8.36
C SER A 34 1.13 -23.16 -7.87
N LEU A 35 1.23 -22.21 -8.80
CA LEU A 35 1.31 -20.78 -8.46
C LEU A 35 0.02 -20.25 -7.84
N LEU A 36 -1.15 -20.66 -8.33
CA LEU A 36 -2.43 -20.26 -7.75
C LEU A 36 -2.62 -20.81 -6.33
N VAL A 37 -2.18 -22.05 -6.08
CA VAL A 37 -2.12 -22.63 -4.74
C VAL A 37 -1.17 -21.81 -3.85
N HIS A 38 0.02 -21.47 -4.35
CA HIS A 38 0.98 -20.62 -3.64
C HIS A 38 0.42 -19.23 -3.31
N PHE A 39 -0.36 -18.63 -4.21
CA PHE A 39 -1.05 -17.36 -3.96
C PHE A 39 -1.92 -17.42 -2.72
N ILE A 40 -2.83 -18.41 -2.70
CA ILE A 40 -3.86 -18.57 -1.67
C ILE A 40 -3.21 -18.89 -0.31
N GLN A 41 -2.18 -19.73 -0.31
CA GLN A 41 -1.55 -20.20 0.92
C GLN A 41 -0.48 -19.27 1.48
N HIS A 42 0.20 -18.50 0.64
CA HIS A 42 1.41 -17.77 1.06
C HIS A 42 1.40 -16.32 0.57
N ALA A 43 1.30 -16.10 -0.75
CA ALA A 43 1.63 -14.78 -1.29
C ALA A 43 0.64 -13.68 -0.90
N LEU A 44 -0.63 -14.01 -0.67
CA LEU A 44 -1.65 -13.04 -0.24
C LEU A 44 -1.51 -12.67 1.26
N GLN A 45 -0.88 -13.53 2.08
CA GLN A 45 -0.68 -13.24 3.50
C GLN A 45 0.22 -12.03 3.72
N ALA A 46 1.17 -11.81 2.80
CA ALA A 46 2.07 -10.66 2.81
C ALA A 46 1.37 -9.30 2.59
N SER A 47 0.06 -9.27 2.31
CA SER A 47 -0.68 -8.03 2.01
C SER A 47 -2.10 -8.01 2.55
N THR A 48 -2.45 -8.89 3.49
CA THR A 48 -3.78 -8.93 4.12
C THR A 48 -3.67 -8.79 5.63
N CYS A 49 -4.51 -7.91 6.21
CA CYS A 49 -4.40 -7.56 7.62
C CYS A 49 -5.15 -8.49 8.59
N SER A 50 -5.92 -9.46 8.09
CA SER A 50 -6.56 -10.49 8.92
C SER A 50 -6.88 -11.74 8.12
N ILE A 51 -7.04 -12.87 8.82
CA ILE A 51 -7.43 -14.14 8.20
C ILE A 51 -8.81 -14.04 7.56
N ALA A 52 -9.74 -13.34 8.22
CA ALA A 52 -11.08 -13.09 7.70
C ALA A 52 -11.04 -12.27 6.40
N ALA A 53 -10.22 -11.22 6.34
CA ALA A 53 -10.00 -10.44 5.12
C ALA A 53 -9.38 -11.29 4.01
N GLN A 54 -8.37 -12.12 4.32
CA GLN A 54 -7.75 -13.01 3.34
C GLN A 54 -8.76 -14.00 2.74
N ARG A 55 -9.60 -14.61 3.58
CA ARG A 55 -10.65 -15.52 3.13
C ARG A 55 -11.64 -14.82 2.22
N ARG A 56 -12.16 -13.67 2.66
CA ARG A 56 -13.14 -12.93 1.88
C ARG A 56 -12.56 -12.44 0.54
N PHE A 57 -11.29 -12.03 0.55
CA PHE A 57 -10.56 -11.72 -0.67
C PHE A 57 -10.54 -12.91 -1.62
N ASN A 58 -10.17 -14.11 -1.15
CA ASN A 58 -10.15 -15.32 -1.97
C ASN A 58 -11.54 -15.70 -2.51
N GLU A 59 -12.59 -15.61 -1.68
CA GLU A 59 -13.98 -15.89 -2.08
C GLU A 59 -14.43 -14.99 -3.24
N LEU A 60 -14.04 -13.72 -3.22
CA LEU A 60 -14.44 -12.75 -4.23
C LEU A 60 -13.54 -12.80 -5.48
N ILE A 61 -12.22 -12.88 -5.30
CA ILE A 61 -11.24 -12.71 -6.39
C ILE A 61 -11.03 -14.00 -7.17
N ILE A 62 -10.94 -15.17 -6.53
CA ILE A 62 -10.57 -16.41 -7.22
C ILE A 62 -11.61 -16.82 -8.28
N PRO A 63 -12.94 -16.81 -8.00
CA PRO A 63 -13.92 -17.13 -9.04
C PRO A 63 -13.85 -16.16 -10.23
N ARG A 64 -13.57 -14.88 -9.98
CA ARG A 64 -13.45 -13.84 -11.02
C ARG A 64 -12.17 -14.01 -11.83
N ALA A 65 -11.08 -14.40 -11.18
CA ALA A 65 -9.83 -14.73 -11.85
C ALA A 65 -10.01 -15.90 -12.83
N LEU A 66 -10.73 -16.95 -12.43
CA LEU A 66 -10.98 -18.09 -13.31
C LEU A 66 -11.80 -17.73 -14.57
N GLN A 67 -12.49 -16.59 -14.56
CA GLN A 67 -13.29 -16.08 -15.68
C GLN A 67 -12.60 -14.95 -16.46
N SER A 68 -11.51 -14.39 -15.94
CA SER A 68 -10.75 -13.28 -16.54
C SER A 68 -9.29 -13.66 -16.72
N PRO A 69 -8.85 -13.91 -17.97
CA PRO A 69 -7.44 -14.16 -18.28
C PRO A 69 -6.47 -13.13 -17.72
N SER A 70 -6.80 -11.83 -17.77
CA SER A 70 -5.93 -10.77 -17.24
C SER A 70 -5.78 -10.84 -15.72
N LEU A 71 -6.88 -11.06 -14.99
CA LEU A 71 -6.84 -11.18 -13.53
C LEU A 71 -6.11 -12.45 -13.08
N LEU A 72 -6.41 -13.61 -13.68
CA LEU A 72 -5.70 -14.85 -13.35
C LEU A 72 -4.19 -14.68 -13.53
N LYS A 73 -3.75 -14.18 -14.68
CA LYS A 73 -2.32 -14.00 -14.95
C LYS A 73 -1.70 -13.00 -13.98
N SER A 74 -2.40 -11.94 -13.60
CA SER A 74 -1.90 -10.96 -12.60
C SER A 74 -1.70 -11.59 -11.22
N ILE A 75 -2.58 -12.50 -10.80
CA ILE A 75 -2.41 -13.29 -9.57
C ILE A 75 -1.20 -14.23 -9.66
N LEU A 76 -1.00 -14.88 -10.82
CA LEU A 76 0.17 -15.72 -11.05
C LEU A 76 1.47 -14.91 -11.04
N VAL A 77 1.46 -13.72 -11.65
CA VAL A 77 2.57 -12.75 -11.65
C VAL A 77 2.97 -12.40 -10.22
N TRP A 78 2.00 -12.08 -9.36
CA TRP A 78 2.25 -11.85 -7.94
C TRP A 78 2.89 -13.05 -7.25
N SER A 79 2.34 -14.25 -7.51
CA SER A 79 2.81 -15.50 -6.90
C SER A 79 4.25 -15.82 -7.28
N VAL A 80 4.63 -15.65 -8.55
CA VAL A 80 6.02 -15.84 -8.99
C VAL A 80 6.91 -14.78 -8.36
N GLY A 81 6.48 -13.52 -8.29
CA GLY A 81 7.23 -12.45 -7.61
C GLY A 81 7.54 -12.78 -6.16
N HIS A 82 6.55 -13.31 -5.42
CA HIS A 82 6.76 -13.76 -4.05
C HIS A 82 7.70 -14.97 -3.95
N LYS A 83 7.65 -15.90 -4.92
CA LYS A 83 8.61 -17.02 -4.97
C LYS A 83 10.03 -16.56 -5.27
N ILE A 84 10.20 -15.54 -6.12
CA ILE A 84 11.53 -14.94 -6.41
C ILE A 84 12.13 -14.35 -5.14
N ALA A 85 11.33 -13.64 -4.34
CA ALA A 85 11.79 -13.04 -3.08
C ALA A 85 12.26 -14.09 -2.04
N GLN A 86 11.72 -15.31 -2.11
CA GLN A 86 12.09 -16.43 -1.25
C GLN A 86 13.20 -17.32 -1.82
N CYS A 87 13.71 -17.01 -3.02
CA CYS A 87 14.63 -17.89 -3.74
C CYS A 87 16.09 -17.51 -3.51
N ASP A 88 16.81 -18.35 -2.76
CA ASP A 88 18.25 -18.18 -2.51
C ASP A 88 19.14 -18.67 -3.66
N ARG A 89 18.65 -19.63 -4.47
CA ARG A 89 19.45 -20.29 -5.53
C ARG A 89 19.36 -19.52 -6.85
N SER A 90 20.52 -19.17 -7.42
CA SER A 90 20.60 -18.33 -8.63
C SER A 90 19.95 -18.95 -9.88
N GLU A 91 20.12 -20.25 -10.12
CA GLU A 91 19.56 -20.95 -11.30
C GLU A 91 18.02 -21.05 -11.25
N ASP A 92 17.48 -21.41 -10.08
CA ASP A 92 16.05 -21.46 -9.83
C ASP A 92 15.43 -20.05 -9.95
N ARG A 93 16.14 -19.04 -9.42
CA ARG A 93 15.74 -17.63 -9.52
C ARG A 93 15.68 -17.13 -10.97
N ALA A 94 16.67 -17.42 -11.81
CA ALA A 94 16.67 -17.02 -13.22
C ALA A 94 15.49 -17.63 -13.99
N THR A 95 15.12 -18.87 -13.66
CA THR A 95 13.96 -19.56 -14.23
C THR A 95 12.64 -18.88 -13.82
N LEU A 96 12.50 -18.56 -12.53
CA LEU A 96 11.33 -17.83 -12.02
C LEU A 96 11.23 -16.42 -12.61
N GLU A 97 12.34 -15.70 -12.74
CA GLU A 97 12.38 -14.37 -13.35
C GLU A 97 11.97 -14.39 -14.83
N THR A 98 12.33 -15.45 -15.56
CA THR A 98 11.89 -15.65 -16.95
C THR A 98 10.39 -15.88 -17.01
N MET A 99 9.86 -16.80 -16.20
CA MET A 99 8.42 -17.04 -16.10
C MET A 99 7.64 -15.80 -15.70
N TYR A 100 8.19 -15.02 -14.77
CA TYR A 100 7.62 -13.75 -14.34
C TYR A 100 7.49 -12.77 -15.51
N ARG A 101 8.54 -12.58 -16.31
CA ARG A 101 8.48 -11.69 -17.50
C ARG A 101 7.43 -12.15 -18.50
N ASP A 102 7.38 -13.46 -18.79
CA ASP A 102 6.41 -14.04 -19.73
C ASP A 102 4.97 -13.83 -19.25
N LEU A 103 4.72 -14.07 -17.95
CA LEU A 103 3.40 -13.88 -17.35
C LEU A 103 3.00 -12.40 -17.31
N VAL A 104 3.92 -11.47 -17.02
CA VAL A 104 3.66 -10.02 -17.08
C VAL A 104 3.26 -9.63 -18.50
N GLN A 105 4.04 -10.02 -19.51
CA GLN A 105 3.73 -9.72 -20.90
C GLN A 105 2.37 -10.29 -21.31
N SER A 106 2.11 -11.55 -20.95
CA SER A 106 0.84 -12.22 -21.26
C SER A 106 -0.35 -11.61 -20.53
N SER A 107 -0.15 -11.12 -19.30
CA SER A 107 -1.17 -10.41 -18.53
C SER A 107 -1.54 -9.08 -19.18
N LEU A 108 -0.54 -8.29 -19.59
CA LEU A 108 -0.75 -7.02 -20.28
C LEU A 108 -1.50 -7.20 -21.61
N GLN A 109 -1.15 -8.22 -22.38
CA GLN A 109 -1.86 -8.55 -23.62
C GLN A 109 -3.32 -8.93 -23.36
N SER A 110 -3.59 -9.77 -22.36
CA SER A 110 -4.96 -10.10 -21.95
C SER A 110 -5.74 -8.88 -21.48
N LEU A 111 -5.13 -8.03 -20.66
CA LEU A 111 -5.75 -6.80 -20.16
C LEU A 111 -6.15 -5.87 -21.32
N GLN A 112 -5.26 -5.67 -22.29
CA GLN A 112 -5.55 -4.85 -23.48
C GLN A 112 -6.67 -5.43 -24.34
N MET A 113 -6.73 -6.75 -24.51
CA MET A 113 -7.80 -7.40 -25.26
C MET A 113 -9.15 -7.28 -24.56
N GLU A 114 -9.19 -7.50 -23.25
CA GLU A 114 -10.42 -7.41 -22.44
C GLU A 114 -10.95 -5.97 -22.36
N ILE A 115 -10.07 -4.96 -22.29
CA ILE A 115 -10.47 -3.54 -22.33
C ILE A 115 -11.08 -3.16 -23.69
N ARG A 116 -10.62 -3.76 -24.80
CA ARG A 116 -11.15 -3.48 -26.15
C ARG A 116 -12.53 -4.10 -26.39
N ASP A 117 -12.88 -5.18 -25.68
CA ASP A 117 -14.19 -5.82 -25.75
C ASP A 117 -15.19 -5.13 -24.81
N THR A 118 -15.68 -3.95 -25.24
CA THR A 118 -16.58 -3.12 -24.43
C THR A 118 -17.92 -3.79 -24.10
N GLN A 119 -18.32 -4.83 -24.82
CA GLN A 119 -19.59 -5.54 -24.62
C GLN A 119 -19.49 -6.61 -23.53
N ARG A 120 -18.31 -7.23 -23.36
CA ARG A 120 -18.08 -8.30 -22.37
C ARG A 120 -17.14 -7.89 -21.23
N MET A 121 -16.81 -6.61 -21.17
CA MET A 121 -15.86 -6.06 -20.21
C MET A 121 -16.31 -6.31 -18.76
N ASN A 122 -15.61 -7.20 -18.04
CA ASN A 122 -15.78 -7.34 -16.60
C ASN A 122 -14.95 -6.27 -15.88
N LYS A 123 -15.56 -5.12 -15.62
CA LYS A 123 -14.89 -3.97 -14.98
C LYS A 123 -14.23 -4.34 -13.65
N VAL A 124 -14.90 -5.14 -12.82
CA VAL A 124 -14.39 -5.51 -11.49
C VAL A 124 -13.13 -6.37 -11.61
N ALA A 125 -13.12 -7.33 -12.53
CA ALA A 125 -11.93 -8.14 -12.82
C ALA A 125 -10.77 -7.30 -13.37
N LEU A 126 -11.05 -6.32 -14.24
CA LEU A 126 -10.03 -5.44 -14.80
C LEU A 126 -9.44 -4.47 -13.77
N ILE A 127 -10.26 -3.95 -12.85
CA ILE A 127 -9.78 -3.14 -11.72
C ILE A 127 -8.85 -4.00 -10.86
N ALA A 128 -9.27 -5.21 -10.48
CA ALA A 128 -8.45 -6.12 -9.70
C ALA A 128 -7.14 -6.49 -10.40
N ALA A 129 -7.18 -6.78 -11.71
CA ALA A 129 -5.99 -7.08 -12.50
C ALA A 129 -5.03 -5.89 -12.54
N SER A 130 -5.56 -4.68 -12.74
CA SER A 130 -4.78 -3.44 -12.77
C SER A 130 -4.12 -3.15 -11.41
N LEU A 131 -4.85 -3.30 -10.30
CA LEU A 131 -4.29 -3.10 -8.96
C LEU A 131 -3.25 -4.16 -8.58
N MET A 132 -3.47 -5.43 -8.95
CA MET A 132 -2.48 -6.50 -8.79
C MET A 132 -1.18 -6.19 -9.54
N LEU A 133 -1.28 -5.76 -10.81
CA LEU A 133 -0.11 -5.36 -11.59
C LEU A 133 0.56 -4.12 -11.01
N CYS A 134 -0.21 -3.13 -10.56
CA CYS A 134 0.29 -1.92 -9.90
C CYS A 134 1.18 -2.28 -8.69
N LEU A 135 0.64 -3.05 -7.75
CA LEU A 135 1.38 -3.43 -6.55
C LEU A 135 2.55 -4.34 -6.89
N GLN A 136 2.40 -5.22 -7.87
CA GLN A 136 3.51 -6.05 -8.28
C GLN A 136 4.66 -5.19 -8.86
N LYS A 137 4.36 -4.14 -9.65
CA LYS A 137 5.37 -3.18 -10.12
C LYS A 137 6.04 -2.43 -8.95
N LEU A 138 5.27 -1.96 -7.97
CA LEU A 138 5.82 -1.39 -6.73
C LEU A 138 6.78 -2.37 -6.02
N CYS A 139 6.46 -3.66 -6.07
CA CYS A 139 7.19 -4.72 -5.41
C CYS A 139 8.40 -5.27 -6.19
N GLN A 140 8.58 -5.03 -7.49
CA GLN A 140 9.68 -5.67 -8.25
C GLN A 140 10.39 -4.77 -9.25
N GLU A 141 9.87 -3.58 -9.55
CA GLU A 141 10.55 -2.70 -10.50
C GLU A 141 11.63 -1.83 -9.87
N ARG A 142 12.46 -1.29 -10.76
CA ARG A 142 13.44 -0.25 -10.41
C ARG A 142 12.73 0.96 -9.83
N LEU A 143 13.39 1.62 -8.89
CA LEU A 143 12.86 2.77 -8.16
C LEU A 143 12.60 4.01 -9.05
N GLU A 144 13.18 4.04 -10.25
CA GLU A 144 12.94 5.07 -11.26
C GLU A 144 11.75 4.74 -12.18
N SER A 145 11.26 3.49 -12.15
CA SER A 145 10.18 3.04 -13.03
C SER A 145 8.84 3.61 -12.59
N ARG A 146 8.09 4.12 -13.57
CA ARG A 146 6.75 4.69 -13.35
C ARG A 146 5.64 3.78 -13.85
N ALA A 147 5.95 2.52 -14.19
CA ALA A 147 4.95 1.62 -14.77
C ALA A 147 3.81 1.31 -13.78
N TRP A 148 4.08 1.33 -12.48
CA TRP A 148 3.04 1.16 -11.46
C TRP A 148 1.95 2.26 -11.56
N ARG A 149 2.32 3.51 -11.87
CA ARG A 149 1.33 4.59 -12.06
C ARG A 149 0.42 4.38 -13.25
N VAL A 150 0.94 3.81 -14.34
CA VAL A 150 0.11 3.49 -15.52
C VAL A 150 -1.02 2.53 -15.14
N HIS A 151 -0.72 1.54 -14.28
CA HIS A 151 -1.71 0.61 -13.77
C HIS A 151 -2.68 1.25 -12.78
N LEU A 152 -2.18 2.13 -11.90
CA LEU A 152 -3.03 2.88 -10.96
C LEU A 152 -4.00 3.82 -11.71
N ASP A 153 -3.51 4.58 -12.68
CA ASP A 153 -4.32 5.47 -13.52
C ASP A 153 -5.32 4.68 -14.38
N GLY A 154 -4.92 3.51 -14.88
CA GLY A 154 -5.82 2.59 -15.58
C GLY A 154 -6.95 2.10 -14.69
N ALA A 155 -6.64 1.69 -13.45
CA ALA A 155 -7.66 1.30 -12.46
C ALA A 155 -8.62 2.45 -12.17
N ARG A 156 -8.09 3.67 -11.94
CA ARG A 156 -8.90 4.89 -11.74
C ARG A 156 -9.87 5.11 -12.90
N GLY A 157 -9.36 5.08 -14.14
CA GLY A 157 -10.19 5.29 -15.33
C GLY A 157 -11.37 4.30 -15.41
N ILE A 158 -11.17 3.05 -15.02
CA ILE A 158 -12.24 2.05 -14.98
C ILE A 158 -13.19 2.32 -13.81
N ILE A 159 -12.67 2.58 -12.61
CA ILE A 159 -13.45 2.91 -11.40
C ILE A 159 -14.38 4.11 -11.65
N SER A 160 -13.89 5.18 -12.28
CA SER A 160 -14.70 6.38 -12.58
C SER A 160 -15.89 6.08 -13.52
N THR A 161 -15.88 4.96 -14.24
CA THR A 161 -16.99 4.51 -15.09
C THR A 161 -17.81 3.40 -14.45
N ALA A 162 -17.40 2.86 -13.30
CA ALA A 162 -18.06 1.77 -12.60
C ALA A 162 -19.11 2.35 -11.65
N ASP A 163 -20.34 2.51 -12.15
CA ASP A 163 -21.46 2.92 -11.31
C ASP A 163 -21.95 1.74 -10.46
N SER A 164 -21.86 1.89 -9.14
CA SER A 164 -22.29 0.90 -8.15
C SER A 164 -23.75 0.44 -8.32
N SER A 165 -24.62 1.28 -8.88
CA SER A 165 -26.03 0.94 -9.12
C SER A 165 -26.23 -0.10 -10.22
N ASN A 166 -25.22 -0.32 -11.07
CA ASN A 166 -25.26 -1.33 -12.13
C ASN A 166 -24.93 -2.74 -11.63
N TYR A 167 -24.54 -2.91 -10.36
CA TYR A 167 -24.15 -4.20 -9.81
C TYR A 167 -25.29 -4.82 -8.97
N ASN A 168 -25.98 -5.78 -9.58
CA ASN A 168 -27.06 -6.52 -8.92
C ASN A 168 -26.56 -7.70 -8.08
N ASP A 169 -25.37 -8.24 -8.38
CA ASP A 169 -24.72 -9.28 -7.58
C ASP A 169 -24.09 -8.64 -6.33
N PRO A 170 -24.52 -9.01 -5.10
CA PRO A 170 -23.93 -8.51 -3.87
C PRO A 170 -22.42 -8.75 -3.76
N ASP A 171 -21.91 -9.85 -4.32
CA ASP A 171 -20.48 -10.17 -4.28
C ASP A 171 -19.66 -9.27 -5.21
N ASP A 172 -20.17 -8.96 -6.41
CA ASP A 172 -19.50 -8.01 -7.31
C ASP A 172 -19.50 -6.59 -6.74
N LEU A 173 -20.58 -6.18 -6.08
CA LEU A 173 -20.66 -4.89 -5.41
C LEU A 173 -19.69 -4.80 -4.22
N GLU A 174 -19.60 -5.85 -3.40
CA GLU A 174 -18.63 -5.89 -2.29
C GLU A 174 -17.19 -5.91 -2.81
N LEU A 175 -16.93 -6.67 -3.88
CA LEU A 175 -15.62 -6.70 -4.52
C LEU A 175 -15.25 -5.32 -5.07
N LEU A 176 -16.17 -4.63 -5.75
CA LEU A 176 -15.94 -3.26 -6.22
C LEU A 176 -15.61 -2.30 -5.07
N ARG A 177 -16.34 -2.38 -3.95
CA ARG A 177 -16.06 -1.56 -2.76
C ARG A 177 -14.68 -1.85 -2.17
N MET A 178 -14.31 -3.12 -2.05
CA MET A 178 -12.99 -3.54 -1.57
C MET A 178 -11.87 -3.02 -2.49
N LEU A 179 -12.06 -3.12 -3.82
CA LEU A 179 -11.09 -2.63 -4.81
C LEU A 179 -10.97 -1.10 -4.81
N ASN A 180 -12.06 -0.37 -4.59
CA ASN A 180 -12.01 1.10 -4.43
C ASN A 180 -11.18 1.48 -3.20
N ARG A 181 -11.40 0.83 -2.06
CA ARG A 181 -10.60 1.08 -0.85
C ARG A 181 -9.12 0.72 -1.05
N TRP A 182 -8.83 -0.33 -1.83
CA TRP A 182 -7.46 -0.68 -2.20
C TRP A 182 -6.80 0.40 -3.07
N TYR A 183 -7.53 0.85 -4.09
CA TYR A 183 -7.10 1.95 -4.94
C TYR A 183 -6.81 3.21 -4.12
N GLU A 184 -7.73 3.61 -3.24
CA GLU A 184 -7.60 4.78 -2.37
C GLU A 184 -6.39 4.69 -1.44
N ALA A 185 -6.07 3.50 -0.92
CA ALA A 185 -4.88 3.30 -0.09
C ALA A 185 -3.57 3.54 -0.87
N ILE A 186 -3.47 2.98 -2.09
CA ILE A 186 -2.30 3.20 -2.95
C ILE A 186 -2.24 4.66 -3.41
N GLU A 187 -3.39 5.26 -3.76
CA GLU A 187 -3.47 6.66 -4.19
C GLU A 187 -3.06 7.63 -3.08
N ALA A 188 -3.47 7.37 -1.83
CA ALA A 188 -3.11 8.18 -0.68
C ALA A 188 -1.60 8.21 -0.44
N LEU A 189 -0.94 7.06 -0.57
CA LEU A 189 0.52 6.98 -0.49
C LEU A 189 1.19 7.63 -1.71
N ALA A 190 0.62 7.44 -2.91
CA ALA A 190 1.09 8.10 -4.13
C ALA A 190 1.00 9.62 -4.03
N ALA A 191 -0.02 10.17 -3.37
CA ALA A 191 -0.21 11.60 -3.17
C ALA A 191 0.93 12.20 -2.33
N LEU A 192 1.56 11.41 -1.46
CA LEU A 192 2.74 11.81 -0.69
C LEU A 192 4.04 11.73 -1.49
N THR A 193 4.06 11.21 -2.70
CA THR A 193 5.29 11.23 -3.51
C THR A 193 5.54 12.63 -4.07
N ALA A 194 6.78 12.93 -4.45
CA ALA A 194 7.17 14.16 -5.15
C ALA A 194 6.25 14.53 -6.33
N ARG A 195 5.79 13.51 -7.07
CA ARG A 195 4.90 13.65 -8.23
C ARG A 195 3.45 13.85 -7.84
N GLY A 196 3.05 13.39 -6.65
CA GLY A 196 1.66 13.33 -6.23
C GLY A 196 0.79 12.53 -7.21
N THR A 197 -0.50 12.86 -7.23
CA THR A 197 -1.51 12.28 -8.13
C THR A 197 -2.22 13.37 -8.93
N SER A 198 -2.90 13.00 -10.01
CA SER A 198 -3.47 13.93 -10.99
C SER A 198 -4.66 14.74 -10.45
N GLU A 199 -5.53 14.13 -9.63
CA GLU A 199 -6.77 14.75 -9.12
C GLU A 199 -6.59 15.57 -7.85
N VAL A 200 -5.60 15.24 -7.04
CA VAL A 200 -5.34 15.91 -5.76
C VAL A 200 -4.94 17.39 -5.96
N GLN A 201 -4.70 17.81 -7.21
CA GLN A 201 -4.38 19.17 -7.64
C GLN A 201 -5.52 20.19 -7.41
N THR A 202 -6.79 19.76 -7.31
CA THR A 202 -7.95 20.65 -7.11
C THR A 202 -8.53 20.62 -5.69
N ALA A 203 -8.14 19.65 -4.87
CA ALA A 203 -8.80 19.34 -3.60
C ALA A 203 -8.45 20.27 -2.43
N PHE A 204 -7.35 21.03 -2.49
CA PHE A 204 -7.00 21.98 -1.42
C PHE A 204 -7.78 23.30 -1.52
N THR A 205 -8.22 23.68 -2.72
CA THR A 205 -8.99 24.92 -2.97
C THR A 205 -10.49 24.68 -3.11
N GLN A 206 -10.92 23.43 -3.35
CA GLN A 206 -12.33 23.06 -3.44
C GLN A 206 -12.70 22.18 -2.24
N SER A 207 -13.57 22.71 -1.38
CA SER A 207 -14.31 21.89 -0.43
C SER A 207 -15.01 20.78 -1.20
N SER A 208 -14.66 19.53 -0.89
CA SER A 208 -15.33 18.32 -1.34
C SER A 208 -14.97 17.87 -2.77
N SER A 209 -13.91 17.06 -2.91
CA SER A 209 -13.89 16.07 -4.00
C SER A 209 -14.98 15.02 -3.71
N PRO A 210 -15.95 14.79 -4.61
CA PRO A 210 -17.01 13.81 -4.41
C PRO A 210 -16.48 12.36 -4.34
N MET A 211 -15.25 12.10 -4.77
CA MET A 211 -14.65 10.76 -4.75
C MET A 211 -14.16 10.30 -3.38
N LEU A 212 -13.83 11.23 -2.47
CA LEU A 212 -13.33 10.90 -1.11
C LEU A 212 -14.46 10.80 -0.07
N ALA A 213 -15.71 10.61 -0.52
CA ALA A 213 -16.88 10.58 0.34
C ALA A 213 -17.01 9.23 1.07
N SER A 214 -16.21 9.07 2.11
CA SER A 214 -16.62 8.31 3.28
C SER A 214 -15.99 8.92 4.53
N GLU A 215 -16.81 9.63 5.30
CA GLU A 215 -16.55 9.98 6.71
C GLU A 215 -16.57 8.74 7.62
N ALA A 216 -16.24 7.56 7.08
CA ALA A 216 -16.20 6.32 7.81
C ALA A 216 -15.17 6.39 8.94
N GLU A 217 -15.66 6.25 10.16
CA GLU A 217 -14.85 6.23 11.40
C GLU A 217 -14.46 4.81 11.82
N TYR A 218 -14.53 3.86 10.89
CA TYR A 218 -14.16 2.47 11.14
C TYR A 218 -12.73 2.18 10.68
N ILE A 219 -12.09 1.22 11.35
CA ILE A 219 -10.84 0.58 10.90
C ILE A 219 -11.20 -0.48 9.86
N ASP A 220 -10.52 -0.44 8.72
CA ASP A 220 -10.67 -1.39 7.63
C ASP A 220 -9.83 -2.66 7.88
N GLU A 221 -10.47 -3.83 7.91
CA GLU A 221 -9.84 -5.11 8.19
C GLU A 221 -8.94 -5.65 7.06
N TYR A 222 -9.05 -5.08 5.86
CA TYR A 222 -8.19 -5.43 4.72
C TYR A 222 -6.87 -4.67 4.78
N PHE A 223 -6.91 -3.37 5.12
CA PHE A 223 -5.76 -2.46 5.03
C PHE A 223 -5.14 -2.08 6.38
N GLY A 224 -5.79 -2.37 7.51
CA GLY A 224 -5.19 -2.19 8.85
C GLY A 224 -5.54 -0.88 9.54
N TYR A 225 -6.11 0.09 8.82
CA TYR A 225 -6.34 1.45 9.33
C TYR A 225 -7.64 2.07 8.78
N ALA A 226 -8.04 3.21 9.34
CA ALA A 226 -9.27 3.87 8.95
C ALA A 226 -9.17 4.58 7.58
N PRO A 227 -10.14 4.41 6.65
CA PRO A 227 -10.12 5.08 5.34
C PRO A 227 -10.01 6.60 5.39
N LYS A 228 -10.49 7.24 6.48
CA LYS A 228 -10.33 8.68 6.72
C LYS A 228 -8.86 9.14 6.69
N ILE A 229 -7.92 8.26 7.00
CA ILE A 229 -6.49 8.57 6.90
C ILE A 229 -6.08 8.78 5.44
N ASN A 230 -6.61 8.01 4.48
CA ASN A 230 -6.34 8.22 3.05
C ASN A 230 -6.72 9.65 2.63
N VAL A 231 -7.86 10.16 3.12
CA VAL A 231 -8.30 11.54 2.90
C VAL A 231 -7.28 12.54 3.44
N PHE A 232 -6.75 12.33 4.65
CA PHE A 232 -5.72 13.20 5.22
C PHE A 232 -4.44 13.17 4.41
N LEU A 233 -3.93 11.99 4.04
CA LEU A 233 -2.70 11.85 3.26
C LEU A 233 -2.83 12.50 1.87
N CYS A 234 -3.96 12.32 1.19
CA CYS A 234 -4.26 13.01 -0.07
C CYS A 234 -4.24 14.53 0.10
N LYS A 235 -4.94 15.08 1.11
CA LYS A 235 -4.96 16.53 1.39
C LYS A 235 -3.56 17.07 1.70
N ILE A 236 -2.77 16.34 2.48
CA ILE A 236 -1.38 16.72 2.80
C ILE A 236 -0.52 16.71 1.54
N GLY A 237 -0.62 15.66 0.72
CA GLY A 237 0.07 15.56 -0.56
C GLY A 237 -0.26 16.70 -1.52
N ALA A 238 -1.54 17.07 -1.62
CA ALA A 238 -2.03 18.22 -2.38
C ALA A 238 -1.31 19.51 -2.00
N ALA A 239 -1.37 19.82 -0.71
CA ALA A 239 -0.86 21.04 -0.13
C ALA A 239 0.66 21.12 -0.28
N ALA A 240 1.36 20.02 -0.02
CA ALA A 240 2.82 19.95 -0.14
C ALA A 240 3.27 20.17 -1.59
N ARG A 241 2.58 19.53 -2.56
CA ARG A 241 2.87 19.70 -3.98
C ARG A 241 2.59 21.13 -4.44
N TRP A 242 1.49 21.73 -4.00
CA TRP A 242 1.15 23.10 -4.31
C TRP A 242 2.22 24.09 -3.80
N LEU A 243 2.69 23.92 -2.56
CA LEU A 243 3.79 24.71 -2.01
C LEU A 243 5.07 24.59 -2.86
N ARG A 244 5.43 23.36 -3.26
CA ARG A 244 6.62 23.09 -4.07
C ARG A 244 6.54 23.74 -5.46
N ILE A 245 5.40 23.62 -6.15
CA ILE A 245 5.24 24.25 -7.48
C ILE A 245 5.34 25.77 -7.37
N ARG A 246 4.74 26.37 -6.32
CA ARG A 246 4.81 27.82 -6.10
C ARG A 246 6.18 28.32 -5.67
N SER A 247 6.94 27.56 -4.88
CA SER A 247 8.30 27.96 -4.52
C SER A 247 9.22 28.09 -5.74
N HIS A 248 8.90 27.38 -6.84
CA HIS A 248 9.60 27.49 -8.12
C HIS A 248 9.01 28.55 -9.08
N ALA A 249 7.84 29.11 -8.78
CA ALA A 249 7.23 30.17 -9.59
C ALA A 249 7.84 31.54 -9.23
N THR A 250 8.10 32.39 -10.22
CA THR A 250 8.80 33.68 -10.08
C THR A 250 7.98 34.81 -9.44
N GLY A 251 6.86 34.50 -8.77
CA GLY A 251 5.98 35.47 -8.12
C GLY A 251 5.81 35.22 -6.63
N GLN A 252 5.99 36.26 -5.81
CA GLN A 252 5.70 36.20 -4.38
C GLN A 252 4.21 35.86 -4.17
N PRO A 253 3.87 34.95 -3.25
CA PRO A 253 2.49 34.68 -2.92
C PRO A 253 1.82 35.92 -2.33
N ASP A 254 0.61 36.21 -2.80
CA ASP A 254 -0.22 37.23 -2.18
C ASP A 254 -0.50 36.81 -0.72
N ARG A 255 -0.35 37.78 0.19
CA ARG A 255 -0.37 37.56 1.66
C ARG A 255 -1.68 36.94 2.12
N LEU A 256 -2.80 37.39 1.55
CA LEU A 256 -4.14 36.87 1.88
C LEU A 256 -4.24 35.37 1.57
N PHE A 257 -3.65 34.91 0.46
CA PHE A 257 -3.64 33.49 0.11
C PHE A 257 -2.75 32.65 1.02
N LEU A 258 -1.66 33.21 1.54
CA LEU A 258 -0.80 32.51 2.50
C LEU A 258 -1.49 32.39 3.87
N GLU A 259 -2.26 33.39 4.28
CA GLU A 259 -3.12 33.33 5.46
C GLU A 259 -4.19 32.25 5.31
N ASP A 260 -4.93 32.23 4.20
CA ASP A 260 -5.93 31.20 3.90
C ASP A 260 -5.32 29.79 3.88
N PHE A 261 -4.12 29.65 3.30
CA PHE A 261 -3.38 28.39 3.30
C PHE A 261 -3.06 27.92 4.73
N ASN A 262 -2.53 28.81 5.57
CA ASN A 262 -2.19 28.49 6.96
C ASN A 262 -3.43 28.09 7.77
N VAL A 263 -4.56 28.79 7.60
CA VAL A 263 -5.84 28.41 8.22
C VAL A 263 -6.30 27.02 7.76
N GLY A 264 -6.11 26.70 6.48
CA GLY A 264 -6.37 25.37 5.94
C GLY A 264 -5.50 24.28 6.58
N VAL A 265 -4.20 24.56 6.78
CA VAL A 265 -3.28 23.64 7.46
C VAL A 265 -3.63 23.48 8.95
N ASP A 266 -3.98 24.56 9.65
CA ASP A 266 -4.47 24.53 11.05
C ASP A 266 -5.70 23.63 11.17
N THR A 267 -6.67 23.82 10.27
CA THR A 267 -7.92 23.04 10.23
C THR A 267 -7.64 21.56 9.95
N LEU A 268 -6.72 21.26 9.04
CA LEU A 268 -6.33 19.89 8.71
C LEU A 268 -5.63 19.21 9.90
N GLU A 269 -4.69 19.89 10.57
CA GLU A 269 -3.99 19.36 11.75
C GLU A 269 -4.97 19.12 12.90
N ALA A 270 -5.88 20.06 13.18
CA ALA A 270 -6.94 19.90 14.17
C ALA A 270 -7.87 18.72 13.84
N SER A 271 -8.16 18.48 12.56
CA SER A 271 -8.98 17.34 12.10
C SER A 271 -8.28 15.99 12.34
N VAL A 272 -6.96 15.91 12.14
CA VAL A 272 -6.18 14.72 12.46
C VAL A 272 -6.17 14.48 13.97
N LEU A 273 -5.84 15.51 14.76
CA LEU A 273 -5.74 15.42 16.22
C LEU A 273 -7.09 15.10 16.89
N SER A 274 -8.19 15.67 16.40
CA SER A 274 -9.54 15.34 16.90
C SER A 274 -9.91 13.89 16.59
N THR A 275 -9.54 13.36 15.42
CA THR A 275 -9.75 11.95 15.08
C THR A 275 -8.96 11.04 16.03
N MET A 276 -7.70 11.36 16.31
CA MET A 276 -6.88 10.61 17.28
C MET A 276 -7.46 10.66 18.70
N SER A 277 -7.90 11.84 19.15
CA SER A 277 -8.48 12.03 20.49
C SER A 277 -9.74 11.17 20.67
N ARG A 278 -10.56 11.06 19.62
CA ARG A 278 -11.75 10.21 19.61
C ARG A 278 -11.40 8.72 19.61
N SER A 279 -10.38 8.31 18.84
CA SER A 279 -9.87 6.93 18.87
C SER A 279 -9.41 6.49 20.27
N ARG A 280 -8.89 7.42 21.09
CA ARG A 280 -8.50 7.15 22.48
C ARG A 280 -9.68 7.10 23.46
N SER A 281 -10.77 7.80 23.15
CA SER A 281 -11.91 7.99 24.07
C SER A 281 -13.05 7.01 23.84
N SER A 282 -13.11 6.38 22.67
CA SER A 282 -14.19 5.48 22.25
C SER A 282 -13.66 4.11 21.84
N PRO A 283 -14.42 3.02 22.02
CA PRO A 283 -14.05 1.71 21.50
C PRO A 283 -13.82 1.75 19.98
N PRO A 284 -12.87 0.97 19.44
CA PRO A 284 -12.61 0.94 18.01
C PRO A 284 -13.86 0.44 17.25
N CYS A 285 -14.24 1.20 16.24
CA CYS A 285 -15.24 0.80 15.26
C CYS A 285 -14.52 0.07 14.12
N PHE A 286 -15.09 -1.02 13.63
CA PHE A 286 -14.59 -1.78 12.49
C PHE A 286 -15.66 -1.85 11.41
N TYR A 287 -15.26 -2.13 10.17
CA TYR A 287 -16.20 -2.38 9.09
C TYR A 287 -17.26 -3.42 9.53
N PRO A 288 -18.52 -3.31 9.07
CA PRO A 288 -19.59 -4.19 9.53
C PRO A 288 -19.20 -5.68 9.46
N ARG A 289 -19.42 -6.41 10.57
CA ARG A 289 -19.11 -7.85 10.74
C ARG A 289 -17.62 -8.21 10.84
N ALA A 290 -16.69 -7.25 10.77
CA ALA A 290 -15.27 -7.52 10.96
C ALA A 290 -14.95 -7.80 12.44
N ARG A 291 -15.42 -6.94 13.36
CA ARG A 291 -15.11 -7.04 14.79
C ARG A 291 -15.47 -8.38 15.43
N GLU A 292 -16.59 -8.98 15.03
CA GLU A 292 -17.08 -10.27 15.56
C GLU A 292 -16.12 -11.45 15.26
N ARG A 293 -15.20 -11.27 14.30
CA ARG A 293 -14.27 -12.30 13.84
C ARG A 293 -12.84 -12.09 14.33
N LEU A 294 -12.58 -11.01 15.07
CA LEU A 294 -11.25 -10.66 15.56
C LEU A 294 -11.11 -11.01 17.03
N SER A 295 -9.96 -11.58 17.38
CA SER A 295 -9.55 -11.77 18.77
C SER A 295 -9.17 -10.43 19.43
N PRO A 296 -9.14 -10.34 20.77
CA PRO A 296 -8.72 -9.13 21.47
C PRO A 296 -7.31 -8.66 21.08
N CYS A 297 -6.38 -9.58 20.86
CA CYS A 297 -5.01 -9.28 20.42
C CYS A 297 -4.98 -8.70 19.01
N GLU A 298 -5.77 -9.26 18.07
CA GLU A 298 -5.87 -8.71 16.72
C GLU A 298 -6.50 -7.32 16.74
N ILE A 299 -7.53 -7.09 17.57
CA ILE A 299 -8.13 -5.77 17.74
C ILE A 299 -7.08 -4.75 18.22
N GLU A 300 -6.22 -5.13 19.16
CA GLU A 300 -5.13 -4.27 19.65
C GLU A 300 -4.13 -3.95 18.53
N ASP A 301 -3.69 -4.96 17.76
CA ASP A 301 -2.79 -4.74 16.61
C ASP A 301 -3.41 -3.79 15.56
N PHE A 302 -4.72 -3.89 15.30
CA PHE A 302 -5.42 -2.96 14.40
C PHE A 302 -5.44 -1.53 14.95
N VAL A 303 -5.64 -1.36 16.26
CA VAL A 303 -5.62 -0.04 16.91
C VAL A 303 -4.22 0.57 16.84
N LEU A 304 -3.17 -0.22 17.10
CA LEU A 304 -1.77 0.20 17.02
C LEU A 304 -1.38 0.57 15.57
N CYS A 305 -1.77 -0.24 14.58
CA CYS A 305 -1.54 0.05 13.17
C CYS A 305 -2.22 1.36 12.76
N ASN A 306 -3.50 1.53 13.10
CA ASN A 306 -4.24 2.76 12.84
C ASN A 306 -3.58 3.99 13.51
N GLN A 307 -3.12 3.86 14.76
CA GLN A 307 -2.40 4.93 15.46
C GLN A 307 -1.08 5.29 14.76
N ALA A 308 -0.32 4.30 14.29
CA ALA A 308 0.91 4.54 13.53
C ALA A 308 0.65 5.34 12.25
N PHE A 309 -0.42 5.03 11.52
CA PHE A 309 -0.84 5.78 10.34
C PHE A 309 -1.32 7.21 10.66
N GLN A 310 -1.97 7.43 11.81
CA GLN A 310 -2.32 8.78 12.28
C GLN A 310 -1.06 9.63 12.56
N HIS A 311 -0.06 9.05 13.22
CA HIS A 311 1.22 9.72 13.46
C HIS A 311 2.03 9.93 12.17
N MET A 312 1.96 9.00 11.22
CA MET A 312 2.53 9.16 9.88
C MET A 312 1.95 10.42 9.20
N ALA A 313 0.63 10.61 9.24
CA ALA A 313 -0.02 11.81 8.71
C ALA A 313 0.47 13.09 9.40
N LEU A 314 0.62 13.09 10.73
CA LEU A 314 1.17 14.23 11.47
C LEU A 314 2.62 14.55 11.07
N ILE A 315 3.48 13.55 10.86
CA ILE A 315 4.86 13.77 10.40
C ILE A 315 4.85 14.46 9.03
N HIS A 316 4.09 13.93 8.06
CA HIS A 316 4.00 14.52 6.73
C HIS A 316 3.46 15.96 6.78
N LEU A 317 2.40 16.21 7.55
CA LEU A 317 1.83 17.56 7.73
C LEU A 317 2.86 18.53 8.30
N ARG A 318 3.50 18.16 9.41
CA ARG A 318 4.44 19.02 10.15
C ARG A 318 5.72 19.27 9.37
N ARG A 319 6.28 18.25 8.72
CA ARG A 319 7.50 18.43 7.94
C ARG A 319 7.27 19.18 6.63
N ARG A 320 6.16 18.90 5.93
CA ARG A 320 5.98 19.40 4.55
C ARG A 320 5.13 20.65 4.44
N LEU A 321 4.18 20.87 5.36
CA LEU A 321 3.30 22.03 5.33
C LEU A 321 3.70 23.10 6.35
N ARG A 322 4.16 22.68 7.53
CA ARG A 322 4.71 23.59 8.56
C ARG A 322 6.21 23.78 8.47
N ASN A 323 6.86 22.98 7.63
CA ASN A 323 8.29 23.09 7.39
C ASN A 323 9.11 22.92 8.69
N LEU A 324 8.64 22.02 9.59
CA LEU A 324 9.38 21.69 10.80
C LEU A 324 10.56 20.76 10.46
N PRO A 325 11.75 20.98 11.04
CA PRO A 325 12.88 20.07 10.88
C PRO A 325 12.57 18.70 11.50
N PRO A 326 13.23 17.62 11.05
CA PRO A 326 13.05 16.30 11.64
C PRO A 326 13.31 16.31 13.15
N THR A 327 14.27 17.10 13.62
CA THR A 327 14.65 17.24 15.04
C THR A 327 13.61 17.94 15.92
N ALA A 328 12.55 18.53 15.35
CA ALA A 328 11.51 19.20 16.13
C ALA A 328 10.81 18.21 17.07
N GLY A 329 10.56 18.63 18.33
CA GLY A 329 9.94 17.78 19.35
C GLY A 329 8.63 17.15 18.90
N ALA A 330 7.73 17.95 18.31
CA ALA A 330 6.45 17.46 17.79
C ALA A 330 6.58 16.42 16.64
N VAL A 331 7.69 16.43 15.89
CA VAL A 331 7.98 15.40 14.86
C VAL A 331 8.54 14.16 15.55
N GLN A 332 9.50 14.31 16.46
CA GLN A 332 10.10 13.22 17.22
C GLN A 332 9.10 12.48 18.11
N ASP A 333 8.11 13.18 18.68
CA ASP A 333 7.04 12.56 19.46
C ASP A 333 6.23 11.59 18.57
N SER A 334 5.87 12.00 17.35
CA SER A 334 5.21 11.11 16.40
C SER A 334 6.10 9.96 15.94
N VAL A 335 7.41 10.17 15.77
CA VAL A 335 8.36 9.09 15.46
C VAL A 335 8.33 8.04 16.57
N LYS A 336 8.48 8.45 17.83
CA LYS A 336 8.48 7.55 18.99
C LYS A 336 7.17 6.79 19.13
N GLU A 337 6.04 7.45 18.89
CA GLU A 337 4.72 6.80 18.92
C GLU A 337 4.59 5.73 17.84
N ILE A 338 5.07 5.97 16.60
CA ILE A 338 5.09 4.94 15.55
C ILE A 338 5.96 3.75 15.96
N LEU A 339 7.14 4.00 16.50
CA LEU A 339 8.03 2.93 16.96
C LEU A 339 7.43 2.14 18.11
N GLN A 340 6.80 2.82 19.08
CA GLN A 340 6.13 2.16 20.19
C GLN A 340 4.95 1.30 19.69
N CYS A 341 4.18 1.79 18.72
CA CYS A 341 3.15 0.98 18.06
C CYS A 341 3.76 -0.28 17.46
N GLY A 342 4.81 -0.14 16.64
CA GLY A 342 5.48 -1.28 16.03
C GLY A 342 6.05 -2.29 17.04
N ILE A 343 6.69 -1.81 18.12
CA ILE A 343 7.24 -2.65 19.19
C ILE A 343 6.16 -3.44 19.93
N SER A 344 4.96 -2.86 20.07
CA SER A 344 3.86 -3.43 20.84
C SER A 344 2.98 -4.38 20.02
N MET A 345 3.16 -4.42 18.69
CA MET A 345 2.39 -5.29 17.82
C MET A 345 2.89 -6.74 17.85
N THR A 346 2.00 -7.66 17.52
CA THR A 346 2.35 -9.07 17.34
C THR A 346 3.05 -9.31 16.01
N TYR A 347 4.28 -9.82 16.05
CA TYR A 347 4.99 -10.25 14.83
C TYR A 347 4.57 -11.66 14.43
N THR A 348 4.03 -11.81 13.23
CA THR A 348 3.54 -13.11 12.74
C THR A 348 3.68 -13.21 11.22
N THR A 349 3.82 -14.43 10.73
CA THR A 349 3.77 -14.75 9.29
C THR A 349 2.33 -14.93 8.79
N ARG A 350 1.34 -14.96 9.70
CA ARG A 350 -0.08 -15.00 9.36
C ARG A 350 -0.59 -13.60 8.99
N PRO A 351 -1.70 -13.49 8.23
CA PRO A 351 -2.35 -12.21 7.98
C PRO A 351 -2.58 -11.43 9.27
N SER A 352 -2.05 -10.21 9.33
CA SER A 352 -2.12 -9.34 10.51
C SER A 352 -1.89 -7.88 10.10
N PRO A 353 -2.34 -6.89 10.88
CA PRO A 353 -2.12 -5.47 10.57
C PRO A 353 -0.65 -5.07 10.49
N TRP A 354 0.25 -5.91 11.01
CA TRP A 354 1.70 -5.75 10.91
C TRP A 354 2.15 -5.52 9.47
N VAL A 355 1.53 -6.20 8.49
CA VAL A 355 1.91 -6.10 7.07
C VAL A 355 1.76 -4.69 6.48
N ALA A 356 0.92 -3.84 7.07
CA ALA A 356 0.71 -2.46 6.63
C ALA A 356 1.70 -1.45 7.23
N MET A 357 2.59 -1.88 8.14
CA MET A 357 3.50 -0.99 8.88
C MET A 357 4.67 -0.45 8.06
N THR A 358 4.87 -0.90 6.82
CA THR A 358 5.95 -0.43 5.95
C THR A 358 5.96 1.09 5.81
N ALA A 359 4.82 1.70 5.47
CA ALA A 359 4.70 3.14 5.26
C ALA A 359 4.92 3.98 6.53
N PRO A 360 4.28 3.67 7.68
CA PRO A 360 4.56 4.35 8.94
C PRO A 360 6.02 4.23 9.38
N LEU A 361 6.60 3.02 9.36
CA LEU A 361 7.98 2.79 9.80
C LEU A 361 8.99 3.48 8.89
N PHE A 362 8.77 3.46 7.58
CA PHE A 362 9.60 4.19 6.63
C PHE A 362 9.53 5.70 6.89
N THR A 363 8.33 6.25 7.07
CA THR A 363 8.13 7.67 7.39
C THR A 363 8.82 8.07 8.70
N ALA A 364 8.71 7.22 9.73
CA ALA A 364 9.44 7.41 10.99
C ALA A 364 10.94 7.39 10.76
N GLY A 365 11.46 6.45 9.96
CA GLY A 365 12.87 6.36 9.57
C GLY A 365 13.42 7.60 8.88
N CYS A 366 12.63 8.22 8.00
CA CYS A 366 12.99 9.47 7.32
C CYS A 366 13.09 10.67 8.28
N ALA A 367 12.53 10.58 9.48
CA ALA A 367 12.55 11.62 10.50
C ALA A 367 13.25 11.19 11.80
N ALA A 368 13.84 9.98 11.86
CA ALA A 368 14.35 9.40 13.09
C ALA A 368 15.65 10.09 13.55
N ALA A 369 15.73 10.40 14.84
CA ALA A 369 16.99 10.75 15.48
C ALA A 369 17.97 9.56 15.42
N SER A 370 19.27 9.82 15.53
CA SER A 370 20.30 8.78 15.44
C SER A 370 20.11 7.61 16.42
N ALA A 371 19.54 7.86 17.60
CA ALA A 371 19.23 6.82 18.59
C ALA A 371 18.12 5.86 18.12
N ASP A 372 17.19 6.33 17.29
CA ASP A 372 16.00 5.60 16.87
C ASP A 372 16.17 4.88 15.52
N LYS A 373 17.19 5.24 14.72
CA LYS A 373 17.50 4.62 13.41
C LYS A 373 17.68 3.09 13.52
N ASN A 374 18.30 2.60 14.60
CA ASN A 374 18.48 1.17 14.84
C ASN A 374 17.16 0.44 15.10
N THR A 375 16.24 1.07 15.84
CA THR A 375 14.91 0.52 16.11
C THR A 375 14.10 0.43 14.82
N VAL A 376 14.11 1.48 13.99
CA VAL A 376 13.47 1.48 12.66
C VAL A 376 13.99 0.32 11.82
N ARG A 377 15.32 0.16 11.74
CA ARG A 377 15.96 -0.93 11.00
C ARG A 377 15.48 -2.29 11.49
N GLY A 378 15.51 -2.53 12.80
CA GLY A 378 15.09 -3.80 13.39
C GLY A 378 13.62 -4.14 13.12
N LEU A 379 12.73 -3.15 13.21
CA LEU A 379 11.31 -3.31 12.92
C LEU A 379 11.06 -3.65 11.44
N LEU A 380 11.68 -2.92 10.51
CA LEU A 380 11.56 -3.20 9.08
C LEU A 380 12.20 -4.55 8.69
N GLN A 381 13.32 -4.95 9.31
CA GLN A 381 13.90 -6.28 9.10
C GLN A 381 12.98 -7.40 9.61
N THR A 382 12.33 -7.18 10.75
CA THR A 382 11.33 -8.10 11.30
C THR A 382 10.12 -8.20 10.36
N LEU A 383 9.62 -7.07 9.87
CA LEU A 383 8.53 -7.01 8.90
C LEU A 383 8.87 -7.75 7.60
N PHE A 384 10.10 -7.58 7.11
CA PHE A 384 10.62 -8.31 5.95
C PHE A 384 10.66 -9.81 6.21
N SER A 385 11.15 -10.24 7.38
CA SER A 385 11.20 -11.67 7.71
C SER A 385 9.81 -12.31 7.79
N CYS A 386 8.81 -11.57 8.27
CA CYS A 386 7.42 -12.03 8.33
C CYS A 386 6.73 -12.12 6.96
N THR A 387 7.01 -11.19 6.04
CA THR A 387 6.23 -11.03 4.80
C THR A 387 6.97 -11.41 3.52
N GLN A 388 8.30 -11.41 3.55
CA GLN A 388 9.17 -11.56 2.37
C GLN A 388 8.84 -10.55 1.26
N SER A 389 8.33 -9.37 1.64
CA SER A 389 7.99 -8.32 0.68
C SER A 389 9.23 -7.50 0.30
N GLU A 390 9.56 -7.53 -0.99
CA GLU A 390 10.64 -6.74 -1.59
C GLU A 390 10.45 -5.22 -1.41
N SER A 391 9.20 -4.74 -1.20
CA SER A 391 8.92 -3.33 -0.90
C SER A 391 9.66 -2.88 0.36
N ILE A 392 9.69 -3.73 1.39
CA ILE A 392 10.34 -3.45 2.67
C ILE A 392 11.87 -3.48 2.51
N SER A 393 12.40 -4.43 1.76
CA SER A 393 13.83 -4.50 1.44
C SER A 393 14.31 -3.22 0.74
N ARG A 394 13.51 -2.69 -0.20
CA ARG A 394 13.79 -1.41 -0.85
C ARG A 394 13.64 -0.22 0.10
N ALA A 395 12.61 -0.21 0.95
CA ALA A 395 12.43 0.82 1.97
C ALA A 395 13.67 0.92 2.89
N LEU A 396 14.19 -0.23 3.37
CA LEU A 396 15.44 -0.31 4.12
C LEU A 396 16.63 0.23 3.33
N THR A 397 16.79 -0.20 2.07
CA THR A 397 17.90 0.25 1.22
C THR A 397 17.91 1.77 1.05
N ILE A 398 16.73 2.37 0.84
CA ILE A 398 16.57 3.82 0.72
C ILE A 398 16.94 4.50 2.05
N LEU A 399 16.47 3.97 3.19
CA LEU A 399 16.77 4.54 4.50
C LEU A 399 18.25 4.46 4.86
N GLU A 400 18.92 3.33 4.63
CA GLU A 400 20.35 3.21 4.91
C GLU A 400 21.16 4.25 4.14
N ARG A 401 20.86 4.41 2.84
CA ARG A 401 21.50 5.42 2.02
C ARG A 401 21.18 6.83 2.50
N PHE A 402 19.91 7.09 2.80
CA PHE A 402 19.48 8.38 3.34
C PHE A 402 20.23 8.71 4.63
N TRP A 403 20.40 7.74 5.54
CA TRP A 403 21.11 7.93 6.80
C TRP A 403 22.62 8.08 6.66
N THR A 404 23.24 7.53 5.60
CA THR A 404 24.67 7.74 5.30
C THR A 404 24.93 9.09 4.63
N ASP A 405 24.01 9.53 3.76
CA ASP A 405 24.11 10.79 3.01
C ASP A 405 23.70 12.01 3.86
N ASP A 406 22.99 11.79 4.98
CA ASP A 406 22.56 12.76 6.00
C ASP A 406 23.75 13.35 6.80
N GLN A 407 24.72 13.95 6.10
CA GLN A 407 25.79 14.76 6.67
C GLN A 407 25.29 16.17 7.06
N GLY A 408 24.18 16.25 7.79
CA GLY A 408 23.75 17.47 8.50
C GLY A 408 22.88 18.45 7.70
N LEU A 409 22.07 17.99 6.76
CA LEU A 409 21.10 18.83 6.05
C LEU A 409 19.69 18.56 6.58
N ASP A 410 19.27 19.32 7.60
CA ASP A 410 17.95 19.25 8.27
C ASP A 410 16.72 19.39 7.34
N TYR A 411 16.93 19.64 6.05
CA TYR A 411 15.92 20.01 5.06
C TYR A 411 15.83 19.05 3.86
N TYR A 412 16.65 18.01 3.81
CA TYR A 412 16.64 17.06 2.69
C TYR A 412 15.51 16.03 2.86
N ASP A 413 14.63 15.92 1.85
CA ASP A 413 13.64 14.83 1.76
C ASP A 413 14.24 13.68 0.92
N TRP A 414 13.99 12.44 1.30
CA TRP A 414 14.59 11.23 0.70
C TRP A 414 14.27 11.07 -0.79
N GLU A 415 13.18 11.69 -1.25
CA GLU A 415 12.74 11.73 -2.66
C GLU A 415 13.77 12.40 -3.59
N MET A 416 14.64 13.24 -3.02
CA MET A 416 15.67 13.98 -3.76
C MET A 416 16.98 13.18 -3.94
N LEU A 417 17.08 11.96 -3.41
CA LEU A 417 18.23 11.09 -3.64
C LEU A 417 18.33 10.68 -5.12
N PRO A 418 19.51 10.75 -5.76
CA PRO A 418 19.65 10.38 -7.17
C PRO A 418 19.46 8.85 -7.35
N GLY A 419 18.56 8.45 -8.25
CA GLY A 419 18.21 7.03 -8.49
C GLY A 419 19.35 6.16 -9.06
N SER A 420 20.39 6.74 -9.64
CA SER A 420 21.41 6.05 -10.43
C SER A 420 22.38 5.12 -9.67
N SER A 421 22.09 4.69 -8.44
CA SER A 421 23.03 3.87 -7.63
C SER A 421 22.37 2.90 -6.64
N LEU A 422 21.05 2.69 -6.68
CA LEU A 422 20.40 1.73 -5.79
C LEU A 422 20.61 0.31 -6.35
N ARG A 423 21.75 -0.31 -5.98
CA ARG A 423 21.89 -1.76 -6.06
C ARG A 423 20.87 -2.34 -5.08
N THR A 424 19.83 -2.99 -5.57
CA THR A 424 19.24 -4.08 -4.80
C THR A 424 20.37 -5.04 -4.47
N PHE A 425 20.41 -5.60 -3.25
CA PHE A 425 21.38 -6.63 -2.89
C PHE A 425 21.23 -7.80 -3.88
N GLN A 426 22.06 -7.82 -4.92
CA GLN A 426 22.22 -8.89 -5.90
C GLN A 426 23.71 -9.10 -6.11
N PRO A 427 24.20 -10.36 -6.18
CA PRO A 427 25.56 -10.64 -6.57
C PRO A 427 25.78 -10.11 -7.99
N GLU A 428 26.96 -9.55 -8.20
CA GLU A 428 27.37 -8.77 -9.35
C GLU A 428 27.05 -9.44 -10.68
N PHE A 429 26.47 -8.68 -11.62
CA PHE A 429 26.89 -8.47 -13.00
C PHE A 429 25.72 -7.82 -13.75
N LEU A 430 25.93 -6.58 -14.24
CA LEU A 430 25.45 -6.05 -15.53
C LEU A 430 25.78 -4.54 -15.60
N THR A 431 26.40 -4.16 -16.71
CA THR A 431 26.97 -2.84 -17.03
C THR A 431 25.92 -1.73 -17.17
N TYR A 432 26.28 -0.53 -16.69
CA TYR A 432 25.45 0.68 -16.60
C TYR A 432 25.37 1.47 -17.91
N ASN A 433 24.17 1.99 -18.22
CA ASN A 433 24.01 3.28 -18.89
C ASN A 433 23.55 4.29 -17.83
N MET A 434 24.36 5.33 -17.60
CA MET A 434 24.04 6.42 -16.68
C MET A 434 22.97 7.32 -17.30
N ILE A 435 21.78 7.36 -16.70
CA ILE A 435 20.87 8.50 -16.83
C ILE A 435 20.92 9.22 -15.48
N ALA A 436 21.67 10.31 -15.43
CA ALA A 436 21.66 11.23 -14.30
C ALA A 436 20.31 11.98 -14.25
N ASN A 437 19.81 12.26 -13.04
CA ASN A 437 18.65 13.11 -12.71
C ASN A 437 17.23 12.53 -12.87
N GLN A 438 16.95 11.31 -12.41
CA GLN A 438 15.56 10.91 -12.12
C GLN A 438 15.35 10.80 -10.60
N GLU A 439 14.37 11.57 -10.09
CA GLU A 439 13.84 11.47 -8.72
C GLU A 439 13.33 10.05 -8.46
N ILE A 440 13.56 9.54 -7.25
CA ILE A 440 13.04 8.25 -6.81
C ILE A 440 11.52 8.33 -6.76
N ASP A 441 10.87 7.31 -7.30
CA ASP A 441 9.43 7.27 -7.47
C ASP A 441 8.80 6.06 -6.79
N PHE A 442 8.98 6.03 -5.47
CA PHE A 442 8.74 4.90 -4.60
C PHE A 442 7.57 5.15 -3.65
N ILE A 443 6.81 4.09 -3.37
CA ILE A 443 5.85 4.05 -2.27
C ILE A 443 6.28 2.94 -1.32
N PRO A 444 6.47 3.21 -0.01
CA PRO A 444 6.70 2.18 1.00
C PRO A 444 5.40 1.44 1.31
N TYR A 445 4.86 0.71 0.32
CA TYR A 445 3.63 -0.08 0.47
C TYR A 445 3.91 -1.31 1.33
#